data_AF-D0N5L7-F1
#
_entry.id   AF-D0N5L7-F1
#
_cell.length_a   1.000
_cell.length_b   1.000
_cell.length_c   1.000
_cell.angle_alpha   90.00
_cell.angle_beta   90.00
_cell.angle_gamma   90.00
#
_symmetry.space_group_name_H-M   'P 1'
#
loop_
_entity.id
_entity.type
_entity.pdbx_description
1 polymer ?
#
loop_
_entity_poly.entity_id
_entity_poly.type
_entity_poly.pdbx_seq_one_letter_code
_entity_poly.pdbx_strand_id
1 'polypeptide(L)'
;MMWVFCVIFVPVAVAQSPTLMITFPAQHSWWQVSNDDGLLETLPIYFQTRNFRVPDDGFLLVTGDSVPDQGYRHMSDATSLFLDGIDPGTHFWKLELRAWNNLSSTAAETTLHVEIVVDPSNKNSPWSYKLREDETKPTVLFNPDMCALCTREVLPVCYVSSTSSAFDGQRRMWLQIMEGLSKVDFQFEVKTFERVVTDAPFARALRRLNVSVDGLPIEIARNELPDEEATSDEAIEALLQSFYRQFSWAKNDSRQISTLDQQFLSKLQPPFAARIWSKLVDSLASCSDGLIVFSNSRSLSDELLVLAARLAGPRAIVMELANLHPTRVDVDVLLAPSHFAKEHYSIVRNVRAHNTFVLSTGVDTQKFTPTRSPISTEEHFVIGYVGRLSSEKSLGILLAAMKNLAPICPRCSLRIIGDGPQKIQLKELAAEWGLLGASVEFVNGIYNEEALVRTLRGMHCGSTCCRLHFCWNRGISSR
;
A
#
# COMPACT_ATOMS: atom_id res chain seq x y z
N MET A 1 -76.10 -2.94 -36.22
CA MET A 1 -75.37 -2.26 -35.15
C MET A 1 -75.04 -3.29 -34.09
N MET A 2 -73.83 -3.87 -34.11
CA MET A 2 -73.31 -4.68 -33.01
C MET A 2 -71.78 -4.58 -33.10
N TRP A 3 -71.21 -3.74 -32.25
CA TRP A 3 -69.77 -3.51 -32.19
C TRP A 3 -69.12 -4.68 -31.47
N VAL A 4 -68.31 -5.47 -32.20
CA VAL A 4 -67.41 -6.45 -31.60
C VAL A 4 -66.14 -5.71 -31.19
N PHE A 5 -65.98 -5.46 -29.90
CA PHE A 5 -64.72 -4.99 -29.33
C PHE A 5 -63.71 -6.13 -29.37
N CYS A 6 -62.78 -6.06 -30.32
CA CYS A 6 -61.60 -6.93 -30.35
C CYS A 6 -60.54 -6.30 -29.41
N VAL A 7 -60.44 -6.80 -28.19
CA VAL A 7 -59.35 -6.44 -27.27
C VAL A 7 -58.10 -7.16 -27.73
N ILE A 8 -57.21 -6.44 -28.43
CA ILE A 8 -55.87 -6.93 -28.74
C ILE A 8 -55.02 -6.80 -27.48
N PHE A 9 -54.77 -7.91 -26.79
CA PHE A 9 -53.69 -7.98 -25.81
C PHE A 9 -52.35 -7.92 -26.56
N VAL A 10 -51.73 -6.75 -26.59
CA VAL A 10 -50.31 -6.64 -26.90
C VAL A 10 -49.57 -7.16 -25.67
N PRO A 11 -48.76 -8.22 -25.75
CA PRO A 11 -47.90 -8.59 -24.65
C PRO A 11 -46.90 -7.44 -24.47
N VAL A 12 -47.03 -6.70 -23.37
CA VAL A 12 -45.94 -5.85 -22.90
C VAL A 12 -44.83 -6.83 -22.53
N ALA A 13 -43.83 -6.95 -23.41
CA ALA A 13 -42.60 -7.65 -23.08
C ALA A 13 -42.03 -6.96 -21.84
N VAL A 14 -42.17 -7.60 -20.68
CA VAL A 14 -41.44 -7.19 -19.47
C VAL A 14 -39.98 -7.32 -19.84
N ALA A 15 -39.32 -6.19 -20.10
CA ALA A 15 -37.89 -6.17 -20.38
C ALA A 15 -37.19 -6.84 -19.19
N GLN A 16 -36.64 -8.02 -19.44
CA GLN A 16 -35.93 -8.78 -18.42
C GLN A 16 -34.71 -7.97 -17.97
N SER A 17 -34.47 -7.92 -16.65
CA SER A 17 -33.34 -7.18 -16.11
C SER A 17 -32.01 -7.67 -16.69
N PRO A 18 -31.07 -6.76 -16.98
CA PRO A 18 -29.69 -7.09 -17.33
C PRO A 18 -29.08 -8.08 -16.33
N THR A 19 -28.28 -9.01 -16.83
CA THR A 19 -27.49 -9.91 -15.98
C THR A 19 -26.05 -9.98 -16.49
N LEU A 20 -25.12 -10.14 -15.55
CA LEU A 20 -23.71 -10.30 -15.79
C LEU A 20 -23.22 -11.53 -15.03
N MET A 21 -22.51 -12.42 -15.73
CA MET A 21 -21.95 -13.64 -15.14
C MET A 21 -20.51 -13.81 -15.59
N ILE A 22 -19.60 -14.02 -14.64
CA ILE A 22 -18.22 -14.41 -14.95
C ILE A 22 -18.21 -15.91 -15.28
N THR A 23 -17.65 -16.27 -16.43
CA THR A 23 -17.51 -17.67 -16.85
C THR A 23 -16.12 -18.20 -16.60
N PHE A 24 -15.10 -17.34 -16.63
CA PHE A 24 -13.74 -17.70 -16.26
C PHE A 24 -12.94 -16.45 -15.83
N PRO A 25 -12.05 -16.55 -14.83
CA PRO A 25 -11.97 -17.65 -13.90
C PRO A 25 -13.27 -17.79 -13.09
N ALA A 26 -13.51 -18.97 -12.51
CA ALA A 26 -14.66 -19.13 -11.62
C ALA A 26 -14.63 -18.11 -10.47
N GLN A 27 -15.80 -17.73 -9.97
CA GLN A 27 -15.91 -16.93 -8.74
C GLN A 27 -15.16 -17.66 -7.62
N HIS A 28 -14.19 -16.97 -7.00
CA HIS A 28 -13.23 -17.53 -6.03
C HIS A 28 -12.27 -18.55 -6.66
N SER A 29 -11.26 -18.04 -7.38
CA SER A 29 -10.23 -18.87 -8.03
C SER A 29 -8.85 -18.66 -7.43
N TRP A 30 -7.93 -19.59 -7.74
CA TRP A 30 -6.55 -19.60 -7.23
C TRP A 30 -5.57 -19.61 -8.39
N TRP A 31 -4.52 -18.79 -8.29
CA TRP A 31 -3.54 -18.59 -9.35
C TRP A 31 -2.12 -18.50 -8.81
N GLN A 32 -1.14 -18.91 -9.61
CA GLN A 32 0.28 -18.79 -9.29
C GLN A 32 0.92 -17.68 -10.12
N VAL A 33 1.89 -16.98 -9.53
CA VAL A 33 2.66 -15.93 -10.22
C VAL A 33 3.75 -16.48 -11.13
N SER A 34 4.23 -15.65 -12.06
CA SER A 34 5.38 -15.94 -12.91
C SER A 34 6.67 -16.09 -12.09
N ASN A 35 7.60 -16.89 -12.61
CA ASN A 35 8.91 -17.09 -11.99
C ASN A 35 9.89 -15.93 -12.24
N ASP A 36 9.68 -15.12 -13.28
CA ASP A 36 10.70 -14.17 -13.74
C ASP A 36 10.60 -12.81 -13.03
N ASP A 37 9.37 -12.30 -12.87
CA ASP A 37 9.09 -11.01 -12.23
C ASP A 37 8.18 -11.15 -11.01
N GLY A 38 7.71 -12.35 -10.66
CA GLY A 38 6.90 -12.57 -9.47
C GLY A 38 5.51 -11.96 -9.54
N LEU A 39 5.09 -11.45 -10.68
CA LEU A 39 3.75 -10.92 -10.85
C LEU A 39 2.89 -11.95 -11.57
N LEU A 40 1.58 -11.83 -11.42
CA LEU A 40 0.69 -12.42 -12.40
C LEU A 40 0.69 -11.50 -13.62
N GLU A 41 1.43 -11.90 -14.66
CA GLU A 41 1.59 -11.12 -15.90
C GLU A 41 0.24 -10.88 -16.57
N THR A 42 -0.65 -11.86 -16.60
CA THR A 42 -1.98 -11.71 -17.21
C THR A 42 -2.99 -12.66 -16.59
N LEU A 43 -4.12 -12.09 -16.15
CA LEU A 43 -5.32 -12.78 -15.71
C LEU A 43 -6.45 -12.56 -16.74
N PRO A 44 -6.75 -13.57 -17.59
CA PRO A 44 -7.85 -13.48 -18.52
C PRO A 44 -9.19 -13.66 -17.81
N ILE A 45 -10.11 -12.72 -18.01
CA ILE A 45 -11.47 -12.75 -17.47
C ILE A 45 -12.44 -12.83 -18.63
N TYR A 46 -13.27 -13.87 -18.65
CA TYR A 46 -14.36 -14.09 -19.58
C TYR A 46 -15.69 -13.90 -18.86
N PHE A 47 -16.62 -13.22 -19.52
CA PHE A 47 -17.93 -12.91 -18.97
C PHE A 47 -19.04 -13.07 -20.00
N GLN A 48 -20.26 -13.22 -19.53
CA GLN A 48 -21.47 -13.27 -20.35
C GLN A 48 -22.48 -12.26 -19.84
N THR A 49 -23.10 -11.54 -20.77
CA THR A 49 -24.21 -10.64 -20.50
C THR A 49 -25.50 -11.21 -21.06
N ARG A 50 -26.64 -10.94 -20.40
CA ARG A 50 -27.97 -11.14 -20.99
C ARG A 50 -28.79 -9.87 -20.86
N ASN A 51 -29.59 -9.58 -21.89
CA ASN A 51 -30.43 -8.38 -21.97
C ASN A 51 -29.64 -7.07 -21.83
N PHE A 52 -28.36 -7.10 -22.23
CA PHE A 52 -27.45 -5.95 -22.23
C PHE A 52 -26.28 -6.24 -23.18
N ARG A 53 -26.05 -5.38 -24.17
CA ARG A 53 -24.98 -5.51 -25.17
C ARG A 53 -23.95 -4.42 -24.94
N VAL A 54 -22.69 -4.82 -24.83
CA VAL A 54 -21.54 -3.90 -24.86
C VAL A 54 -20.99 -3.93 -26.28
N PRO A 55 -20.74 -2.77 -26.94
CA PRO A 55 -20.92 -1.41 -26.44
C PRO A 55 -22.31 -0.80 -26.69
N ASP A 56 -23.25 -1.48 -27.36
CA ASP A 56 -24.51 -0.87 -27.84
C ASP A 56 -25.37 -0.21 -26.74
N ASP A 57 -25.60 -0.91 -25.63
CA ASP A 57 -26.46 -0.49 -24.53
C ASP A 57 -25.67 0.26 -23.43
N GLY A 58 -24.35 0.06 -23.38
CA GLY A 58 -23.47 0.63 -22.34
C GLY A 58 -22.06 0.06 -22.36
N PHE A 59 -21.37 0.14 -21.22
CA PHE A 59 -20.02 -0.37 -21.02
C PHE A 59 -19.92 -1.21 -19.75
N LEU A 60 -18.83 -1.98 -19.65
CA LEU A 60 -18.47 -2.70 -18.43
C LEU A 60 -17.40 -1.89 -17.68
N LEU A 61 -17.73 -1.46 -16.46
CA LEU A 61 -16.80 -0.80 -15.56
C LEU A 61 -16.17 -1.84 -14.64
N VAL A 62 -14.85 -1.87 -14.58
CA VAL A 62 -14.08 -2.69 -13.64
C VAL A 62 -13.42 -1.77 -12.63
N THR A 63 -13.62 -2.05 -11.36
CA THR A 63 -12.97 -1.36 -10.23
C THR A 63 -12.42 -2.40 -9.26
N GLY A 64 -11.40 -2.07 -8.49
CA GLY A 64 -10.82 -3.01 -7.53
C GLY A 64 -9.32 -2.84 -7.37
N ASP A 65 -8.69 -3.87 -6.82
CA ASP A 65 -7.25 -3.90 -6.57
C ASP A 65 -6.45 -3.76 -7.88
N SER A 66 -5.32 -3.03 -7.86
CA SER A 66 -4.46 -2.81 -9.04
C SER A 66 -5.12 -2.12 -10.25
N VAL A 67 -6.36 -1.65 -10.13
CA VAL A 67 -7.06 -0.84 -11.14
C VAL A 67 -7.04 0.63 -10.70
N PRO A 68 -6.92 1.61 -11.63
CA PRO A 68 -7.00 3.03 -11.28
C PRO A 68 -8.29 3.38 -10.52
N ASP A 69 -8.26 4.43 -9.69
CA ASP A 69 -9.40 4.83 -8.84
C ASP A 69 -10.68 5.11 -9.65
N GLN A 70 -10.55 5.65 -10.86
CA GLN A 70 -11.64 5.91 -11.80
C GLN A 70 -12.22 4.63 -12.45
N GLY A 71 -11.58 3.49 -12.24
CA GLY A 71 -11.89 2.21 -12.87
C GLY A 71 -11.42 2.10 -14.31
N TYR A 72 -11.40 0.86 -14.80
CA TYR A 72 -11.15 0.51 -16.19
C TYR A 72 -12.49 0.33 -16.92
N ARG A 73 -12.65 0.96 -18.10
CA ARG A 73 -13.87 0.83 -18.92
C ARG A 73 -13.61 -0.09 -20.11
N HIS A 74 -14.30 -1.22 -20.14
CA HIS A 74 -14.33 -2.10 -21.29
C HIS A 74 -15.49 -1.70 -22.22
N MET A 75 -15.12 -1.21 -23.40
CA MET A 75 -16.03 -0.66 -24.42
C MET A 75 -15.96 -1.42 -25.75
N SER A 76 -15.62 -2.71 -25.73
CA SER A 76 -15.63 -3.56 -26.92
C SER A 76 -16.69 -4.66 -26.81
N ASP A 77 -17.05 -5.23 -27.96
CA ASP A 77 -17.93 -6.39 -28.08
C ASP A 77 -17.28 -7.70 -27.63
N ALA A 78 -15.97 -7.68 -27.31
CA ALA A 78 -15.28 -8.83 -26.75
C ALA A 78 -15.88 -9.19 -25.39
N THR A 79 -16.15 -10.48 -25.19
CA THR A 79 -16.63 -11.07 -23.93
C THR A 79 -15.49 -11.44 -22.99
N SER A 80 -14.35 -10.77 -23.15
CA SER A 80 -13.14 -11.01 -22.38
C SER A 80 -12.36 -9.71 -22.14
N LEU A 81 -11.71 -9.63 -20.99
CA LEU A 81 -10.75 -8.60 -20.64
C LEU A 81 -9.55 -9.20 -19.89
N PHE A 82 -8.48 -8.43 -19.74
CA PHE A 82 -7.26 -8.86 -19.09
C PHE A 82 -6.90 -7.91 -17.95
N LEU A 83 -6.46 -8.48 -16.83
CA LEU A 83 -5.80 -7.74 -15.75
C LEU A 83 -4.35 -8.20 -15.68
N ASP A 84 -3.43 -7.30 -15.34
CA ASP A 84 -2.00 -7.58 -15.33
C ASP A 84 -1.30 -6.96 -14.11
N GLY A 85 -0.02 -7.28 -13.93
CA GLY A 85 0.83 -6.68 -12.90
C GLY A 85 0.35 -6.94 -11.47
N ILE A 86 -0.29 -8.08 -11.22
CA ILE A 86 -0.96 -8.34 -9.96
C ILE A 86 -0.01 -9.04 -8.97
N ASP A 87 0.20 -8.41 -7.81
CA ASP A 87 0.99 -8.96 -6.70
C ASP A 87 0.31 -10.21 -6.09
N PRO A 88 1.05 -11.14 -5.46
CA PRO A 88 0.46 -12.16 -4.61
C PRO A 88 -0.42 -11.56 -3.50
N GLY A 89 -1.59 -12.14 -3.30
CA GLY A 89 -2.59 -11.55 -2.41
C GLY A 89 -3.99 -12.09 -2.61
N THR A 90 -4.87 -11.65 -1.72
CA THR A 90 -6.33 -11.76 -1.90
C THR A 90 -6.78 -10.54 -2.67
N HIS A 91 -7.46 -10.71 -3.81
CA HIS A 91 -7.88 -9.59 -4.65
C HIS A 91 -9.37 -9.63 -4.95
N PHE A 92 -9.98 -8.44 -5.01
CA PHE A 92 -11.38 -8.25 -5.36
C PHE A 92 -11.53 -7.24 -6.50
N TRP A 93 -12.29 -7.62 -7.53
CA TRP A 93 -12.72 -6.70 -8.59
C TRP A 93 -14.24 -6.69 -8.69
N LYS A 94 -14.82 -5.49 -8.74
CA LYS A 94 -16.23 -5.29 -9.03
C LYS A 94 -16.38 -5.00 -10.52
N LEU A 95 -17.20 -5.81 -11.18
CA LEU A 95 -17.56 -5.68 -12.58
C LEU A 95 -19.00 -5.20 -12.66
N GLU A 96 -19.23 -4.03 -13.26
CA GLU A 96 -20.53 -3.36 -13.31
C GLU A 96 -20.94 -3.03 -14.75
N LEU A 97 -22.11 -3.49 -15.18
CA LEU A 97 -22.74 -3.00 -16.42
C LEU A 97 -23.34 -1.61 -16.18
N ARG A 98 -22.90 -0.62 -16.95
CA ARG A 98 -23.32 0.78 -16.85
C ARG A 98 -23.92 1.23 -18.17
N ALA A 99 -25.15 1.72 -18.16
CA ALA A 99 -25.84 2.19 -19.36
C ALA A 99 -25.36 3.59 -19.76
N TRP A 100 -25.29 3.88 -21.07
CA TRP A 100 -24.88 5.21 -21.56
C TRP A 100 -25.76 6.35 -21.07
N ASN A 101 -27.06 6.08 -20.94
CA ASN A 101 -28.05 7.06 -20.52
C ASN A 101 -28.11 7.28 -19.00
N ASN A 102 -27.44 6.45 -18.20
CA ASN A 102 -27.45 6.56 -16.75
C ASN A 102 -26.14 6.06 -16.13
N LEU A 103 -25.13 6.93 -16.15
CA LEU A 103 -23.79 6.64 -15.64
C LEU A 103 -23.76 6.38 -14.12
N SER A 104 -24.74 6.90 -13.37
CA SER A 104 -24.77 6.77 -11.91
C SER A 104 -25.37 5.46 -11.41
N SER A 105 -26.21 4.77 -12.20
CA SER A 105 -26.83 3.50 -11.81
C SER A 105 -26.14 2.29 -12.45
N THR A 106 -25.90 1.25 -11.63
CA THR A 106 -25.44 -0.06 -12.10
C THR A 106 -26.63 -0.90 -12.57
N ALA A 107 -26.56 -1.41 -13.80
CA ALA A 107 -27.60 -2.25 -14.40
C ALA A 107 -27.52 -3.71 -13.95
N ALA A 108 -26.30 -4.23 -13.80
CA ALA A 108 -25.99 -5.51 -13.18
C ALA A 108 -24.55 -5.47 -12.67
N GLU A 109 -24.24 -6.23 -11.62
CA GLU A 109 -22.89 -6.32 -11.07
C GLU A 109 -22.53 -7.72 -10.62
N THR A 110 -21.23 -7.98 -10.56
CA THR A 110 -20.67 -9.18 -9.95
C THR A 110 -19.29 -8.86 -9.39
N THR A 111 -18.91 -9.56 -8.32
CA THR A 111 -17.60 -9.43 -7.70
C THR A 111 -16.74 -10.65 -8.04
N LEU A 112 -15.58 -10.40 -8.62
CA LEU A 112 -14.54 -11.40 -8.84
C LEU A 112 -13.61 -11.43 -7.62
N HIS A 113 -13.49 -12.60 -6.99
CA HIS A 113 -12.50 -12.87 -5.96
C HIS A 113 -11.42 -13.81 -6.52
N VAL A 114 -10.15 -13.42 -6.40
CA VAL A 114 -9.00 -14.25 -6.81
C VAL A 114 -7.93 -14.24 -5.73
N GLU A 115 -7.42 -15.42 -5.44
CA GLU A 115 -6.24 -15.63 -4.60
C GLU A 115 -5.03 -15.88 -5.48
N ILE A 116 -4.05 -14.99 -5.42
CA ILE A 116 -2.78 -15.14 -6.12
C ILE A 116 -1.75 -15.59 -5.09
N VAL A 117 -1.22 -16.80 -5.29
CA VAL A 117 -0.35 -17.49 -4.34
C VAL A 117 1.04 -17.72 -4.91
N VAL A 118 2.01 -17.76 -4.02
CA VAL A 118 3.38 -18.15 -4.34
C VAL A 118 3.57 -19.61 -3.96
N ASP A 119 4.13 -20.42 -4.85
CA ASP A 119 4.55 -21.78 -4.51
C ASP A 119 5.75 -21.73 -3.53
N PRO A 120 5.59 -22.13 -2.26
CA PRO A 120 6.67 -22.07 -1.28
C PRO A 120 7.79 -23.08 -1.56
N SER A 121 7.54 -24.09 -2.39
CA SER A 121 8.55 -25.08 -2.79
C SER A 121 9.50 -24.54 -3.86
N ASN A 122 9.09 -23.50 -4.59
CA ASN A 122 9.88 -22.88 -5.63
C ASN A 122 10.93 -21.93 -5.06
N LYS A 123 12.15 -22.44 -4.91
CA LYS A 123 13.30 -21.65 -4.42
C LYS A 123 13.74 -20.53 -5.35
N ASN A 124 13.36 -20.60 -6.62
CA ASN A 124 13.67 -19.58 -7.62
C ASN A 124 12.59 -18.50 -7.68
N SER A 125 11.51 -18.61 -6.88
CA SER A 125 10.50 -17.58 -6.83
C SER A 125 11.12 -16.26 -6.36
N PRO A 126 10.83 -15.13 -7.02
CA PRO A 126 11.26 -13.81 -6.56
C PRO A 126 10.64 -13.40 -5.21
N TRP A 127 9.58 -14.11 -4.78
CA TRP A 127 8.96 -13.96 -3.47
C TRP A 127 9.58 -14.86 -2.39
N SER A 128 10.64 -15.60 -2.72
CA SER A 128 11.40 -16.41 -1.78
C SER A 128 12.78 -15.81 -1.54
N TYR A 129 13.11 -15.56 -0.27
CA TYR A 129 14.47 -15.18 0.13
C TYR A 129 14.96 -16.04 1.28
N LYS A 130 16.15 -16.62 1.08
CA LYS A 130 16.86 -17.38 2.10
C LYS A 130 18.02 -16.53 2.60
N LEU A 131 17.99 -16.20 3.90
CA LEU A 131 19.08 -15.49 4.57
C LEU A 131 20.40 -16.24 4.37
N ARG A 132 21.44 -15.48 4.03
CA ARG A 132 22.83 -15.93 4.01
C ARG A 132 23.34 -16.10 5.44
N GLU A 133 24.39 -16.89 5.62
CA GLU A 133 24.92 -17.20 6.96
C GLU A 133 25.41 -15.95 7.70
N ASP A 134 26.04 -15.01 7.01
CA ASP A 134 26.46 -13.72 7.54
C ASP A 134 25.28 -12.83 7.96
N GLU A 135 24.16 -12.89 7.24
CA GLU A 135 22.93 -12.12 7.54
C GLU A 135 22.18 -12.63 8.76
N THR A 136 22.44 -13.88 9.17
CA THR A 136 21.84 -14.42 10.42
C THR A 136 22.58 -13.95 11.67
N LYS A 137 23.77 -13.36 11.52
CA LYS A 137 24.58 -12.93 12.67
C LYS A 137 24.05 -11.60 13.20
N PRO A 138 23.96 -11.42 14.53
CA PRO A 138 23.55 -10.16 15.10
C PRO A 138 24.57 -9.07 14.76
N THR A 139 24.08 -7.98 14.15
CA THR A 139 24.89 -6.79 13.88
C THR A 139 24.86 -5.88 15.12
N VAL A 140 26.03 -5.56 15.66
CA VAL A 140 26.17 -4.56 16.73
C VAL A 140 26.54 -3.23 16.10
N LEU A 141 25.62 -2.26 16.19
CA LEU A 141 25.92 -0.88 15.83
C LEU A 141 26.63 -0.22 17.01
N PHE A 142 27.92 0.02 16.86
CA PHE A 142 28.71 0.79 17.81
C PHE A 142 28.74 2.23 17.34
N ASN A 143 28.23 3.16 18.16
CA ASN A 143 28.50 4.58 17.97
C ASN A 143 29.80 4.89 18.72
N PRO A 144 30.95 5.01 18.04
CA PRO A 144 32.15 5.48 18.73
C PRO A 144 31.85 6.86 19.30
N ASP A 145 32.22 7.09 20.56
CA ASP A 145 32.19 8.43 21.16
C ASP A 145 33.14 9.33 20.34
N MET A 146 32.59 9.96 19.31
CA MET A 146 33.31 10.85 18.43
C MET A 146 33.51 12.17 19.17
N CYS A 147 34.69 12.29 19.75
CA CYS A 147 35.38 13.52 20.14
C CYS A 147 34.68 14.39 21.21
N ALA A 148 35.21 14.35 22.44
CA ALA A 148 34.84 15.27 23.53
C ALA A 148 35.15 16.77 23.24
N LEU A 149 35.84 17.06 22.13
CA LEU A 149 36.26 18.40 21.69
C LEU A 149 35.47 18.90 20.46
N CYS A 150 34.60 18.09 19.86
CA CYS A 150 33.74 18.55 18.78
C CYS A 150 32.54 19.29 19.37
N THR A 151 32.29 20.51 18.91
CA THR A 151 30.97 21.14 19.06
C THR A 151 29.95 20.21 18.43
N ARG A 152 29.07 19.62 19.24
CA ARG A 152 27.94 18.82 18.76
C ARG A 152 26.99 19.76 18.03
N GLU A 153 27.17 19.88 16.72
CA GLU A 153 26.25 20.59 15.87
C GLU A 153 24.95 19.79 15.78
N VAL A 154 23.83 20.47 16.00
CA VAL A 154 22.51 19.89 15.87
C VAL A 154 22.28 19.58 14.39
N LEU A 155 22.03 18.31 14.07
CA LEU A 155 21.79 17.85 12.70
C LEU A 155 20.32 18.07 12.32
N PRO A 156 20.01 18.87 11.29
CA PRO A 156 18.64 19.01 10.82
C PRO A 156 18.18 17.76 10.07
N VAL A 157 16.92 17.35 10.29
CA VAL A 157 16.32 16.16 9.67
C VAL A 157 14.92 16.49 9.17
N CYS A 158 14.74 16.46 7.86
CA CYS A 158 13.43 16.61 7.23
C CYS A 158 12.86 15.21 6.96
N TYR A 159 11.81 14.83 7.68
CA TYR A 159 11.02 13.64 7.36
C TYR A 159 9.87 14.01 6.42
N VAL A 160 9.84 13.42 5.22
CA VAL A 160 8.82 13.70 4.21
C VAL A 160 7.76 12.61 4.24
N SER A 161 6.52 13.01 4.53
CA SER A 161 5.34 12.14 4.62
C SER A 161 4.37 12.43 3.47
N SER A 162 3.81 11.38 2.89
CA SER A 162 2.82 11.48 1.80
C SER A 162 1.57 12.28 2.20
N THR A 163 1.07 12.11 3.43
CA THR A 163 -0.13 12.81 3.90
C THR A 163 0.06 13.47 5.26
N SER A 164 -0.68 14.55 5.50
CA SER A 164 -0.63 15.33 6.75
C SER A 164 -1.63 14.85 7.81
N SER A 165 -2.68 14.15 7.36
CA SER A 165 -3.87 13.84 8.17
C SER A 165 -3.89 12.41 8.74
N ALA A 166 -3.33 11.44 8.02
CA ALA A 166 -3.43 10.02 8.40
C ALA A 166 -2.46 9.66 9.54
N PHE A 167 -2.87 8.74 10.42
CA PHE A 167 -2.09 8.32 11.60
C PHE A 167 -1.89 6.79 11.61
N ASP A 168 -1.00 6.32 10.74
CA ASP A 168 -0.68 4.91 10.55
C ASP A 168 0.48 4.42 11.44
N GLY A 169 0.90 3.16 11.25
CA GLY A 169 1.98 2.55 12.02
C GLY A 169 3.35 3.16 11.73
N GLN A 170 3.63 3.54 10.48
CA GLN A 170 4.89 4.15 10.09
C GLN A 170 5.08 5.52 10.76
N ARG A 171 4.05 6.37 10.75
CA ARG A 171 4.10 7.67 11.43
C ARG A 171 4.25 7.54 12.94
N ARG A 172 3.66 6.51 13.57
CA ARG A 172 3.90 6.23 15.00
C ARG A 172 5.35 5.86 15.27
N MET A 173 5.95 5.02 14.41
CA MET A 173 7.35 4.67 14.53
C MET A 173 8.24 5.91 14.42
N TRP A 174 7.98 6.79 13.44
CA TRP A 174 8.72 8.05 13.30
C TRP A 174 8.53 8.99 14.48
N LEU A 175 7.33 9.08 15.07
CA LEU A 175 7.12 9.83 16.30
C LEU A 175 7.94 9.29 17.48
N GLN A 176 8.03 7.96 17.63
CA GLN A 176 8.87 7.33 18.65
C GLN A 176 10.35 7.61 18.41
N ILE A 177 10.80 7.57 17.15
CA ILE A 177 12.17 7.92 16.75
C ILE A 177 12.45 9.38 17.10
N MET A 178 11.56 10.30 16.72
CA MET A 178 11.69 11.74 17.03
C MET A 178 11.69 11.99 18.54
N GLU A 179 10.83 11.34 19.31
CA GLU A 179 10.79 11.48 20.77
C GLU A 179 12.06 10.94 21.44
N GLY A 180 12.62 9.85 20.92
CA GLY A 180 13.86 9.26 21.40
C GLY A 180 15.10 10.09 21.06
N LEU A 181 15.15 10.65 19.84
CA LEU A 181 16.31 11.35 19.30
C LEU A 181 16.29 12.87 19.52
N SER A 182 15.14 13.50 19.76
CA SER A 182 15.03 14.94 20.09
C SER A 182 15.68 15.31 21.43
N LYS A 183 16.03 14.30 22.24
CA LYS A 183 16.82 14.46 23.47
C LYS A 183 18.33 14.52 23.21
N VAL A 184 18.74 14.41 21.95
CA VAL A 184 20.12 14.33 21.45
C VAL A 184 20.26 15.29 20.25
N ASP A 185 21.43 15.33 19.62
CA ASP A 185 21.90 16.33 18.63
C ASP A 185 21.11 16.37 17.28
N PHE A 186 19.79 16.21 17.27
CA PHE A 186 18.92 16.21 16.08
C PHE A 186 17.78 17.23 16.20
N GLN A 187 17.53 17.95 15.11
CA GLN A 187 16.38 18.84 14.96
C GLN A 187 15.48 18.32 13.84
N PHE A 188 14.25 17.92 14.18
CA PHE A 188 13.31 17.36 13.22
C PHE A 188 12.35 18.42 12.67
N GLU A 189 12.08 18.32 11.38
CA GLU A 189 10.97 18.96 10.67
C GLU A 189 10.23 17.90 9.85
N VAL A 190 8.91 18.03 9.71
CA VAL A 190 8.12 17.17 8.82
C VAL A 190 7.67 17.97 7.61
N LYS A 191 7.81 17.39 6.41
CA LYS A 191 7.30 17.95 5.16
C LYS A 191 6.24 17.03 4.57
N THR A 192 5.27 17.58 3.84
CA THR A 192 4.22 16.76 3.21
C THR A 192 3.74 17.34 1.90
N PHE A 193 3.51 16.54 0.86
CA PHE A 193 3.02 17.02 -0.44
C PHE A 193 1.56 17.53 -0.42
N GLU A 194 0.88 17.40 0.71
CA GLU A 194 -0.49 17.87 0.91
C GLU A 194 -0.56 19.19 1.69
N ARG A 195 -1.74 19.80 1.70
CA ARG A 195 -2.04 20.86 2.66
C ARG A 195 -2.04 20.30 4.08
N VAL A 196 -1.44 21.05 5.00
CA VAL A 196 -1.36 20.65 6.41
C VAL A 196 -2.72 20.80 7.08
N VAL A 197 -3.25 19.69 7.59
CA VAL A 197 -4.43 19.70 8.46
C VAL A 197 -3.95 19.82 9.91
N THR A 198 -3.91 21.05 10.43
CA THR A 198 -3.33 21.36 11.75
C THR A 198 -3.94 20.56 12.90
N ASP A 199 -5.25 20.28 12.83
CA ASP A 199 -5.99 19.50 13.84
C ASP A 199 -6.01 18.00 13.58
N ALA A 200 -5.23 17.49 12.63
CA ALA A 200 -5.05 16.06 12.46
C ALA A 200 -4.33 15.43 13.67
N PRO A 201 -4.58 14.14 13.97
CA PRO A 201 -3.88 13.43 15.04
C PRO A 201 -2.35 13.48 14.90
N PHE A 202 -1.81 13.36 13.68
CA PHE A 202 -0.37 13.40 13.42
C PHE A 202 0.23 14.78 13.70
N ALA A 203 -0.34 15.85 13.13
CA ALA A 203 0.09 17.22 13.39
C ALA A 203 0.00 17.60 14.88
N ARG A 204 -1.02 17.13 15.61
CA ARG A 204 -1.10 17.31 17.07
C ARG A 204 0.02 16.58 17.82
N ALA A 205 0.40 15.38 17.39
CA ALA A 205 1.49 14.63 18.00
C ALA A 205 2.84 15.32 17.78
N LEU A 206 3.12 15.79 16.56
CA LEU A 206 4.33 16.55 16.23
C LEU A 206 4.46 17.83 17.06
N ARG A 207 3.36 18.59 17.21
CA ARG A 207 3.34 19.79 18.06
C ARG A 207 3.74 19.51 19.52
N ARG A 208 3.40 18.35 20.07
CA ARG A 208 3.79 17.96 21.44
C ARG A 208 5.28 17.68 21.56
N LEU A 209 5.92 17.26 20.46
CA LEU A 209 7.36 17.05 20.37
C LEU A 209 8.13 18.29 19.91
N ASN A 210 7.45 19.44 19.77
CA ASN A 210 8.03 20.67 19.20
C ASN A 210 8.63 20.46 17.79
N VAL A 211 8.01 19.59 16.99
CA VAL A 211 8.38 19.34 15.59
C VAL A 211 7.39 20.07 14.68
N SER A 212 7.91 20.87 13.75
CA SER A 212 7.08 21.56 12.75
C SER A 212 6.59 20.59 11.68
N VAL A 213 5.45 20.92 11.06
CA VAL A 213 4.96 20.23 9.86
C VAL A 213 4.59 21.27 8.81
N ASP A 214 5.28 21.22 7.68
CA ASP A 214 5.09 22.16 6.57
C ASP A 214 4.56 21.43 5.34
N GLY A 215 3.61 22.08 4.67
CA GLY A 215 3.08 21.59 3.41
C GLY A 215 3.99 21.99 2.24
N LEU A 216 4.17 21.06 1.32
CA LEU A 216 4.75 21.18 -0.01
C LEU A 216 3.64 21.07 -1.07
N PRO A 217 2.51 21.80 -0.97
CA PRO A 217 1.41 21.58 -1.91
C PRO A 217 1.85 21.98 -3.32
N ILE A 218 1.69 21.03 -4.24
CA ILE A 218 1.87 21.23 -5.68
C ILE A 218 0.56 21.84 -6.19
N GLU A 219 0.54 23.17 -6.31
CA GLU A 219 -0.63 23.91 -6.76
C GLU A 219 -0.37 24.44 -8.18
N ILE A 220 -1.06 23.84 -9.15
CA ILE A 220 -1.04 24.24 -10.56
C ILE A 220 -2.44 24.76 -10.89
N ALA A 221 -2.53 25.97 -11.46
CA ALA A 221 -3.82 26.49 -11.86
C ALA A 221 -4.33 25.71 -13.09
N ARG A 222 -5.64 25.41 -13.16
CA ARG A 222 -6.20 24.57 -14.23
C ARG A 222 -5.90 25.10 -15.64
N ASN A 223 -5.85 26.42 -15.80
CA ASN A 223 -5.53 27.08 -17.07
C ASN A 223 -4.04 26.96 -17.46
N GLU A 224 -3.18 26.47 -16.56
CA GLU A 224 -1.76 26.23 -16.84
C GLU A 224 -1.51 24.79 -17.35
N LEU A 225 -2.48 23.88 -17.21
CA LEU A 225 -2.42 22.52 -17.74
C LEU A 225 -3.09 22.43 -19.11
N PRO A 226 -2.59 21.58 -20.03
CA PRO A 226 -3.17 21.43 -21.37
C PRO A 226 -4.58 20.83 -21.36
N ASP A 227 -4.93 20.13 -20.28
CA ASP A 227 -6.17 19.38 -20.11
C ASP A 227 -6.87 19.81 -18.80
N GLU A 228 -8.18 20.09 -18.87
CA GLU A 228 -8.99 20.44 -17.70
C GLU A 228 -9.24 19.23 -16.77
N GLU A 229 -9.03 18.00 -17.27
CA GLU A 229 -9.22 16.74 -16.54
C GLU A 229 -7.90 16.13 -15.99
N ALA A 230 -6.78 16.85 -16.08
CA ALA A 230 -5.49 16.33 -15.66
C ALA A 230 -5.46 15.84 -14.20
N THR A 231 -5.02 14.59 -14.02
CA THR A 231 -4.80 13.91 -12.74
C THR A 231 -3.56 14.43 -12.01
N SER A 232 -3.41 14.07 -10.73
CA SER A 232 -2.21 14.41 -9.94
C SER A 232 -0.93 13.82 -10.52
N ASP A 233 -1.00 12.62 -11.08
CA ASP A 233 0.17 11.93 -11.65
C ASP A 233 0.59 12.57 -12.97
N GLU A 234 -0.35 12.97 -13.82
CA GLU A 234 -0.07 13.71 -15.06
C GLU A 234 0.56 15.09 -14.75
N ALA A 235 0.13 15.75 -13.68
CA ALA A 235 0.73 16.99 -13.22
C ALA A 235 2.19 16.80 -12.75
N ILE A 236 2.47 15.74 -11.99
CA ILE A 236 3.84 15.40 -11.58
C ILE A 236 4.69 15.00 -12.80
N GLU A 237 4.13 14.24 -13.73
CA GLU A 237 4.81 13.85 -14.96
C GLU A 237 5.19 15.10 -15.79
N ALA A 238 4.28 16.07 -15.92
CA ALA A 238 4.59 17.33 -16.60
C ALA A 238 5.75 18.10 -15.94
N LEU A 239 5.84 18.09 -14.60
CA LEU A 239 6.95 18.69 -13.85
C LEU A 239 8.28 17.96 -14.10
N LEU A 240 8.26 16.63 -14.09
CA LEU A 240 9.44 15.80 -14.38
C LEU A 240 9.90 15.97 -15.83
N GLN A 241 8.97 15.97 -16.80
CA GLN A 241 9.28 16.21 -18.20
C GLN A 241 9.86 17.61 -18.43
N SER A 242 9.33 18.64 -17.75
CA SER A 242 9.91 19.98 -17.75
C SER A 242 11.37 19.96 -17.26
N PHE A 243 11.62 19.28 -16.13
CA PHE A 243 12.93 19.14 -15.55
C PHE A 243 13.92 18.42 -16.49
N TYR A 244 13.51 17.30 -17.06
CA TYR A 244 14.35 16.49 -17.95
C TYR A 244 14.64 17.13 -19.31
N ARG A 245 13.84 18.10 -19.76
CA ARG A 245 14.22 18.91 -20.92
C ARG A 245 15.43 19.79 -20.63
N GLN A 246 15.56 20.29 -19.40
CA GLN A 246 16.69 21.12 -18.99
C GLN A 246 17.89 20.29 -18.52
N PHE A 247 17.62 19.15 -17.87
CA PHE A 247 18.62 18.24 -17.30
C PHE A 247 18.43 16.82 -17.85
N SER A 248 18.73 16.61 -19.13
CA SER A 248 18.42 15.35 -19.83
C SER A 248 19.08 14.11 -19.24
N TRP A 249 20.27 14.25 -18.64
CA TRP A 249 20.97 13.17 -17.97
C TRP A 249 20.32 12.75 -16.65
N ALA A 250 19.60 13.65 -15.97
CA ALA A 250 19.03 13.39 -14.65
C ALA A 250 17.98 12.28 -14.66
N LYS A 251 17.33 12.04 -15.81
CA LYS A 251 16.41 10.92 -16.03
C LYS A 251 17.06 9.56 -15.81
N ASN A 252 18.38 9.47 -16.04
CA ASN A 252 19.15 8.25 -15.89
C ASN A 252 20.10 8.27 -14.72
N ASP A 253 20.46 9.45 -14.23
CA ASP A 253 21.37 9.64 -13.11
C ASP A 253 21.15 10.96 -12.37
N SER A 254 20.25 10.94 -11.38
CA SER A 254 19.90 12.13 -10.61
C SER A 254 21.01 12.55 -9.63
N ARG A 255 21.98 11.67 -9.36
CA ARG A 255 23.17 11.98 -8.53
C ARG A 255 24.09 13.05 -9.12
N GLN A 256 23.93 13.37 -10.41
CA GLN A 256 24.68 14.45 -11.06
C GLN A 256 24.07 15.83 -10.80
N ILE A 257 22.84 15.89 -10.28
CA ILE A 257 22.21 17.14 -9.86
C ILE A 257 22.82 17.60 -8.54
N SER A 258 23.07 18.90 -8.44
CA SER A 258 23.68 19.54 -7.29
C SER A 258 23.06 20.92 -7.01
N THR A 259 23.49 21.55 -5.93
CA THR A 259 23.11 22.93 -5.58
C THR A 259 23.51 23.95 -6.65
N LEU A 260 24.54 23.67 -7.45
CA LEU A 260 24.98 24.55 -8.55
C LEU A 260 23.95 24.63 -9.69
N ASP A 261 23.06 23.64 -9.79
CA ASP A 261 22.06 23.56 -10.84
C ASP A 261 20.82 24.40 -10.55
N GLN A 262 20.64 24.85 -9.30
CA GLN A 262 19.49 25.67 -8.90
C GLN A 262 19.30 26.92 -9.77
N GLN A 263 20.41 27.54 -10.20
CA GLN A 263 20.37 28.73 -11.07
C GLN A 263 19.63 28.49 -12.39
N PHE A 264 19.59 27.25 -12.87
CA PHE A 264 18.94 26.88 -14.12
C PHE A 264 17.45 26.56 -13.96
N LEU A 265 16.91 26.49 -12.74
CA LEU A 265 15.46 26.30 -12.51
C LEU A 265 14.63 27.41 -13.16
N SER A 266 15.16 28.64 -13.18
CA SER A 266 14.56 29.78 -13.86
C SER A 266 14.33 29.58 -15.36
N LYS A 267 15.04 28.63 -15.99
CA LYS A 267 14.95 28.31 -17.42
C LYS A 267 13.90 27.25 -17.74
N LEU A 268 13.33 26.60 -16.73
CA LEU A 268 12.32 25.55 -16.93
C LEU A 268 11.08 26.11 -17.63
N GLN A 269 10.56 25.34 -18.57
CA GLN A 269 9.33 25.63 -19.30
C GLN A 269 8.34 24.49 -19.09
N PRO A 270 7.04 24.78 -18.92
CA PRO A 270 6.43 26.12 -18.82
C PRO A 270 6.77 26.85 -17.50
N PRO A 271 6.53 28.17 -17.38
CA PRO A 271 6.94 28.97 -16.22
C PRO A 271 6.41 28.49 -14.86
N PHE A 272 5.24 27.85 -14.83
CA PHE A 272 4.71 27.27 -13.59
C PHE A 272 5.64 26.19 -13.03
N ALA A 273 6.32 25.43 -13.89
CA ALA A 273 7.24 24.38 -13.46
C ALA A 273 8.45 25.00 -12.76
N ALA A 274 9.04 26.07 -13.31
CA ALA A 274 10.10 26.82 -12.65
C ALA A 274 9.70 27.27 -11.24
N ARG A 275 8.50 27.87 -11.10
CA ARG A 275 7.95 28.31 -9.81
C ARG A 275 7.82 27.16 -8.81
N ILE A 276 7.26 26.02 -9.24
CA ILE A 276 7.03 24.86 -8.37
C ILE A 276 8.35 24.23 -7.93
N TRP A 277 9.30 24.03 -8.86
CA TRP A 277 10.61 23.50 -8.53
C TRP A 277 11.35 24.39 -7.54
N SER A 278 11.38 25.72 -7.74
CA SER A 278 11.99 26.63 -6.77
C SER A 278 11.35 26.51 -5.39
N LYS A 279 10.00 26.48 -5.32
CA LYS A 279 9.28 26.33 -4.06
C LYS A 279 9.60 25.01 -3.35
N LEU A 280 9.72 23.91 -4.09
CA LEU A 280 10.09 22.60 -3.53
C LEU A 280 11.50 22.62 -2.94
N VAL A 281 12.47 23.19 -3.66
CA VAL A 281 13.85 23.33 -3.19
C VAL A 281 13.94 24.24 -1.97
N ASP A 282 13.29 25.41 -2.00
CA ASP A 282 13.27 26.37 -0.89
C ASP A 282 12.69 25.75 0.39
N SER A 283 11.66 24.92 0.24
CA SER A 283 11.01 24.28 1.39
C SER A 283 11.85 23.18 2.05
N LEU A 284 12.87 22.68 1.35
CA LEU A 284 13.84 21.70 1.84
C LEU A 284 15.15 22.36 2.32
N ALA A 285 15.30 23.69 2.16
CA ALA A 285 16.52 24.41 2.47
C ALA A 285 16.91 24.35 3.96
N SER A 286 15.94 24.19 4.88
CA SER A 286 16.19 24.00 6.32
C SER A 286 17.00 22.74 6.63
N CYS A 287 17.04 21.77 5.70
CA CYS A 287 17.75 20.51 5.83
C CYS A 287 18.92 20.37 4.85
N SER A 288 19.36 21.48 4.24
CA SER A 288 20.45 21.51 3.26
C SER A 288 21.80 21.06 3.80
N ASP A 289 22.07 21.12 5.11
CA ASP A 289 23.28 20.53 5.72
C ASP A 289 22.95 19.36 6.66
N GLY A 290 21.83 18.68 6.38
CA GLY A 290 21.28 17.64 7.23
C GLY A 290 20.88 16.39 6.47
N LEU A 291 19.77 15.78 6.90
CA LEU A 291 19.20 14.59 6.28
C LEU A 291 17.82 14.90 5.71
N ILE A 292 17.52 14.36 4.54
CA ILE A 292 16.16 14.28 4.03
C ILE A 292 15.78 12.79 4.02
N VAL A 293 14.77 12.44 4.82
CA VAL A 293 14.29 11.07 4.95
C VAL A 293 12.88 10.97 4.42
N PHE A 294 12.60 9.97 3.58
CA PHE A 294 11.26 9.74 3.07
C PHE A 294 10.95 8.25 2.98
N SER A 295 9.67 7.93 3.07
CA SER A 295 9.17 6.57 2.90
C SER A 295 8.58 6.45 1.50
N ASN A 296 8.93 5.40 0.77
CA ASN A 296 8.53 5.31 -0.64
C ASN A 296 7.02 5.13 -0.82
N SER A 297 6.43 5.94 -1.69
CA SER A 297 4.99 5.96 -1.98
C SER A 297 4.58 5.07 -3.15
N ARG A 298 5.55 4.50 -3.90
CA ARG A 298 5.33 3.85 -5.21
C ARG A 298 4.82 4.82 -6.27
N SER A 299 5.04 6.14 -6.11
CA SER A 299 4.59 7.16 -7.06
C SER A 299 5.73 8.01 -7.62
N LEU A 300 5.44 8.77 -8.67
CA LEU A 300 6.38 9.73 -9.27
C LEU A 300 6.78 10.86 -8.31
N SER A 301 6.03 11.05 -7.20
CA SER A 301 6.38 11.99 -6.14
C SER A 301 7.72 11.67 -5.48
N ASP A 302 8.10 10.39 -5.40
CA ASP A 302 9.41 9.97 -4.85
C ASP A 302 10.55 10.51 -5.72
N GLU A 303 10.42 10.43 -7.04
CA GLU A 303 11.41 10.92 -8.01
C GLU A 303 11.52 12.45 -7.99
N LEU A 304 10.37 13.13 -7.95
CA LEU A 304 10.29 14.57 -7.77
C LEU A 304 11.00 15.02 -6.48
N LEU A 305 10.76 14.31 -5.37
CA LEU A 305 11.36 14.61 -4.07
C LEU A 305 12.87 14.45 -4.10
N VAL A 306 13.37 13.35 -4.67
CA VAL A 306 14.82 13.07 -4.75
C VAL A 306 15.52 14.17 -5.54
N LEU A 307 14.98 14.58 -6.68
CA LEU A 307 15.55 15.67 -7.48
C LEU A 307 15.54 17.01 -6.74
N ALA A 308 14.44 17.35 -6.06
CA ALA A 308 14.34 18.58 -5.28
C ALA A 308 15.32 18.56 -4.09
N ALA A 309 15.47 17.40 -3.44
CA ALA A 309 16.45 17.19 -2.39
C ALA A 309 17.89 17.36 -2.91
N ARG A 310 18.27 16.79 -4.06
CA ARG A 310 19.61 16.96 -4.66
C ARG A 310 19.94 18.44 -4.90
N LEU A 311 18.96 19.20 -5.38
CA LEU A 311 19.10 20.65 -5.54
C LEU A 311 19.25 21.36 -4.20
N ALA A 312 18.47 21.00 -3.17
CA ALA A 312 18.57 21.58 -1.83
C ALA A 312 19.90 21.28 -1.14
N GLY A 313 20.52 20.14 -1.48
CA GLY A 313 21.91 19.80 -1.14
C GLY A 313 22.16 19.14 0.22
N PRO A 314 21.25 18.31 0.80
CA PRO A 314 21.46 17.67 2.10
C PRO A 314 22.72 16.81 2.12
N ARG A 315 23.24 16.50 3.32
CA ARG A 315 24.36 15.55 3.50
C ARG A 315 24.01 14.15 3.00
N ALA A 316 22.75 13.74 3.16
CA ALA A 316 22.25 12.48 2.60
C ALA A 316 20.74 12.50 2.39
N ILE A 317 20.31 11.86 1.30
CA ILE A 317 18.94 11.47 1.00
C ILE A 317 18.76 10.02 1.43
N VAL A 318 17.85 9.80 2.38
CA VAL A 318 17.57 8.50 2.98
C VAL A 318 16.17 8.04 2.57
N MET A 319 16.09 6.86 1.96
CA MET A 319 14.82 6.20 1.66
C MET A 319 14.58 5.10 2.68
N GLU A 320 13.48 5.20 3.43
CA GLU A 320 12.93 4.10 4.21
C GLU A 320 12.00 3.28 3.33
N LEU A 321 12.31 1.99 3.20
CA LEU A 321 11.58 1.09 2.31
C LEU A 321 10.34 0.55 3.01
N ALA A 322 9.21 1.21 2.77
CA ALA A 322 7.92 0.84 3.32
C ALA A 322 7.16 -0.11 2.38
N ASN A 323 7.38 0.03 1.08
CA ASN A 323 6.67 -0.70 0.03
C ASN A 323 7.64 -1.29 -0.99
N LEU A 324 7.28 -2.43 -1.59
CA LEU A 324 7.95 -2.93 -2.80
C LEU A 324 7.51 -2.11 -4.03
N HIS A 325 8.21 -2.30 -5.15
CA HIS A 325 7.94 -1.63 -6.43
C HIS A 325 7.99 -0.09 -6.35
N PRO A 326 9.09 0.49 -5.82
CA PRO A 326 9.31 1.92 -5.90
C PRO A 326 9.47 2.34 -7.36
N THR A 327 9.24 3.63 -7.61
CA THR A 327 9.68 4.27 -8.84
C THR A 327 11.21 4.33 -8.90
N ARG A 328 11.76 4.68 -10.06
CA ARG A 328 13.22 4.72 -10.23
C ARG A 328 13.79 5.92 -9.49
N VAL A 329 14.66 5.69 -8.52
CA VAL A 329 15.24 6.75 -7.67
C VAL A 329 16.71 6.48 -7.33
N ASP A 330 17.48 7.56 -7.13
CA ASP A 330 18.86 7.50 -6.69
C ASP A 330 19.04 8.18 -5.33
N VAL A 331 19.30 7.37 -4.29
CA VAL A 331 19.41 7.83 -2.90
C VAL A 331 20.79 7.55 -2.34
N ASP A 332 21.14 8.22 -1.24
CA ASP A 332 22.44 7.99 -0.60
C ASP A 332 22.37 6.79 0.35
N VAL A 333 21.23 6.64 1.03
CA VAL A 333 20.99 5.54 1.98
C VAL A 333 19.64 4.90 1.71
N LEU A 334 19.61 3.58 1.61
CA LEU A 334 18.40 2.77 1.63
C LEU A 334 18.29 2.01 2.95
N LEU A 335 17.19 2.21 3.69
CA LEU A 335 16.86 1.47 4.91
C LEU A 335 15.74 0.48 4.61
N ALA A 336 16.06 -0.81 4.61
CA ALA A 336 15.10 -1.88 4.35
C ALA A 336 14.66 -2.59 5.64
N PRO A 337 13.38 -2.99 5.78
CA PRO A 337 12.89 -3.68 6.98
C PRO A 337 13.36 -5.14 7.07
N SER A 338 13.80 -5.72 5.96
CA SER A 338 14.29 -7.09 5.88
C SER A 338 15.23 -7.28 4.70
N HIS A 339 16.03 -8.34 4.74
CA HIS A 339 16.86 -8.76 3.60
C HIS A 339 16.01 -9.13 2.38
N PHE A 340 14.83 -9.73 2.59
CA PHE A 340 13.88 -9.97 1.50
C PHE A 340 13.52 -8.66 0.77
N ALA A 341 13.07 -7.65 1.52
CA ALA A 341 12.67 -6.38 0.93
C ALA A 341 13.85 -5.69 0.22
N LYS A 342 15.03 -5.69 0.85
CA LYS A 342 16.26 -5.13 0.26
C LYS A 342 16.61 -5.75 -1.08
N GLU A 343 16.58 -7.08 -1.16
CA GLU A 343 17.08 -7.85 -2.31
C GLU A 343 15.97 -8.20 -3.31
N HIS A 344 14.74 -7.75 -3.04
CA HIS A 344 13.61 -7.94 -3.94
C HIS A 344 13.92 -7.28 -5.29
N TYR A 345 13.59 -7.97 -6.39
CA TYR A 345 13.99 -7.57 -7.74
C TYR A 345 13.56 -6.13 -8.08
N SER A 346 12.37 -5.71 -7.63
CA SER A 346 11.85 -4.37 -7.90
C SER A 346 12.63 -3.28 -7.19
N ILE A 347 13.30 -3.60 -6.07
CA ILE A 347 14.19 -2.67 -5.37
C ILE A 347 15.54 -2.61 -6.08
N VAL A 348 16.15 -3.76 -6.33
CA VAL A 348 17.47 -3.86 -6.98
C VAL A 348 17.45 -3.21 -8.37
N ARG A 349 16.33 -3.29 -9.09
CA ARG A 349 16.15 -2.69 -10.42
C ARG A 349 15.91 -1.17 -10.36
N ASN A 350 15.12 -0.68 -9.41
CA ASN A 350 14.62 0.69 -9.43
C ASN A 350 15.36 1.64 -8.49
N VAL A 351 15.99 1.13 -7.42
CA VAL A 351 16.67 1.95 -6.42
C VAL A 351 18.18 1.80 -6.57
N ARG A 352 18.86 2.91 -6.87
CA ARG A 352 20.33 2.97 -6.77
C ARG A 352 20.71 3.70 -5.49
N ALA A 353 21.19 2.95 -4.51
CA ALA A 353 21.65 3.48 -3.24
C ALA A 353 23.17 3.36 -3.09
N HIS A 354 23.83 4.35 -2.49
CA HIS A 354 25.26 4.24 -2.17
C HIS A 354 25.49 3.29 -0.99
N ASN A 355 24.68 3.41 0.06
CA ASN A 355 24.70 2.54 1.23
C ASN A 355 23.32 1.91 1.45
N THR A 356 23.30 0.65 1.84
CA THR A 356 22.04 -0.08 2.10
C THR A 356 22.12 -0.83 3.41
N PHE A 357 21.13 -0.61 4.28
CA PHE A 357 21.05 -1.23 5.61
C PHE A 357 19.74 -2.00 5.76
N VAL A 358 19.79 -3.08 6.53
CA VAL A 358 18.59 -3.80 6.98
C VAL A 358 18.36 -3.45 8.45
N LEU A 359 17.23 -2.81 8.74
CA LEU A 359 16.79 -2.44 10.08
C LEU A 359 15.40 -3.04 10.33
N SER A 360 15.39 -4.25 10.90
CA SER A 360 14.13 -4.92 11.23
C SER A 360 13.43 -4.25 12.40
N THR A 361 12.18 -3.88 12.20
CA THR A 361 11.36 -3.21 13.21
C THR A 361 11.11 -4.15 14.39
N GLY A 362 11.41 -3.67 15.60
CA GLY A 362 11.20 -4.42 16.83
C GLY A 362 9.86 -4.12 17.51
N VAL A 363 9.61 -4.79 18.62
CA VAL A 363 8.51 -4.49 19.55
C VAL A 363 9.05 -4.38 20.97
N ASP A 364 8.42 -3.58 21.81
CA ASP A 364 8.72 -3.54 23.24
C ASP A 364 8.27 -4.86 23.90
N THR A 365 9.23 -5.73 24.23
CA THR A 365 8.97 -7.06 24.80
C THR A 365 8.50 -7.01 26.25
N GLN A 366 8.76 -5.92 27.00
CA GLN A 366 8.23 -5.72 28.35
C GLN A 366 6.74 -5.40 28.30
N LYS A 367 6.33 -4.67 27.26
CA LYS A 367 4.92 -4.33 27.02
C LYS A 367 4.14 -5.48 26.40
N PHE A 368 4.66 -6.05 25.31
CA PHE A 368 4.05 -7.16 24.57
C PHE A 368 4.48 -8.52 25.15
N THR A 369 4.32 -8.69 26.45
CA THR A 369 4.60 -9.96 27.13
C THR A 369 3.39 -10.91 27.06
N PRO A 370 3.57 -12.17 26.58
CA PRO A 370 2.52 -13.18 26.55
C PRO A 370 1.98 -13.52 27.94
N THR A 371 0.71 -13.94 28.01
CA THR A 371 0.12 -14.47 29.26
C THR A 371 0.77 -15.82 29.60
N ARG A 372 1.12 -16.02 30.88
CA ARG A 372 1.71 -17.30 31.35
C ARG A 372 0.68 -18.41 31.59
N SER A 373 -0.60 -18.09 31.61
CA SER A 373 -1.67 -19.04 31.93
C SER A 373 -1.79 -20.12 30.85
N PRO A 374 -1.76 -21.41 31.22
CA PRO A 374 -2.03 -22.48 30.28
C PRO A 374 -3.47 -22.39 29.78
N ILE A 375 -3.66 -22.62 28.48
CA ILE A 375 -4.97 -22.72 27.85
C ILE A 375 -5.67 -23.94 28.43
N SER A 376 -6.87 -23.77 28.97
CA SER A 376 -7.66 -24.93 29.41
C SER A 376 -8.12 -25.73 28.20
N THR A 377 -8.11 -27.07 28.27
CA THR A 377 -8.62 -27.95 27.21
C THR A 377 -10.12 -27.82 26.96
N GLU A 378 -10.83 -27.13 27.87
CA GLU A 378 -12.26 -26.83 27.76
C GLU A 378 -12.55 -25.47 27.10
N GLU A 379 -11.54 -24.62 26.90
CA GLU A 379 -11.72 -23.27 26.34
C GLU A 379 -11.82 -23.25 24.81
N HIS A 380 -12.52 -22.25 24.28
CA HIS A 380 -12.55 -21.94 22.86
C HIS A 380 -11.14 -21.57 22.37
N PHE A 381 -10.67 -22.20 21.31
CA PHE A 381 -9.37 -21.88 20.72
C PHE A 381 -9.50 -20.69 19.77
N VAL A 382 -8.69 -19.65 19.95
CA VAL A 382 -8.84 -18.38 19.24
C VAL A 382 -7.59 -18.13 18.43
N ILE A 383 -7.74 -18.25 17.12
CA ILE A 383 -6.75 -17.83 16.13
C ILE A 383 -6.95 -16.33 15.94
N GLY A 384 -5.89 -15.55 16.06
CA GLY A 384 -5.94 -14.10 15.92
C GLY A 384 -5.15 -13.63 14.71
N TYR A 385 -5.69 -12.70 13.94
CA TYR A 385 -4.94 -11.89 12.98
C TYR A 385 -5.01 -10.43 13.44
N VAL A 386 -3.87 -9.73 13.43
CA VAL A 386 -3.82 -8.29 13.69
C VAL A 386 -3.01 -7.61 12.60
N GLY A 387 -3.64 -6.72 11.83
CA GLY A 387 -2.97 -6.03 10.74
C GLY A 387 -3.94 -5.27 9.84
N ARG A 388 -3.39 -4.59 8.82
CA ARG A 388 -4.21 -3.97 7.77
C ARG A 388 -5.00 -5.04 7.01
N LEU A 389 -6.21 -4.72 6.58
CA LEU A 389 -7.05 -5.59 5.73
C LEU A 389 -6.87 -5.18 4.27
N SER A 390 -5.79 -5.64 3.66
CA SER A 390 -5.34 -5.30 2.31
C SER A 390 -4.84 -6.54 1.57
N SER A 391 -4.74 -6.43 0.24
CA SER A 391 -4.55 -7.57 -0.66
C SER A 391 -3.29 -8.38 -0.34
N GLU A 392 -2.18 -7.70 -0.06
CA GLU A 392 -0.89 -8.30 0.25
C GLU A 392 -0.86 -9.10 1.57
N LYS A 393 -1.93 -9.02 2.37
CA LYS A 393 -2.08 -9.79 3.61
C LYS A 393 -2.81 -11.12 3.40
N SER A 394 -3.30 -11.38 2.19
CA SER A 394 -3.88 -12.65 1.74
C SER A 394 -4.93 -13.24 2.70
N LEU A 395 -5.84 -12.40 3.20
CA LEU A 395 -6.79 -12.79 4.25
C LEU A 395 -7.88 -13.75 3.76
N GLY A 396 -8.20 -13.78 2.47
CA GLY A 396 -9.12 -14.77 1.94
C GLY A 396 -8.55 -16.19 2.00
N ILE A 397 -7.23 -16.38 1.97
CA ILE A 397 -6.58 -17.67 2.29
C ILE A 397 -6.85 -18.09 3.73
N LEU A 398 -6.79 -17.15 4.67
CA LEU A 398 -7.09 -17.42 6.08
C LEU A 398 -8.56 -17.79 6.28
N LEU A 399 -9.47 -17.13 5.57
CA LEU A 399 -10.89 -17.51 5.54
C LEU A 399 -11.10 -18.89 4.92
N ALA A 400 -10.38 -19.23 3.84
CA ALA A 400 -10.47 -20.53 3.19
C ALA A 400 -9.94 -21.64 4.10
N ALA A 401 -8.87 -21.38 4.86
CA ALA A 401 -8.39 -22.28 5.90
C ALA A 401 -9.46 -22.49 6.99
N MET A 402 -10.14 -21.42 7.43
CA MET A 402 -11.23 -21.53 8.40
C MET A 402 -12.45 -22.29 7.86
N LYS A 403 -12.76 -22.17 6.57
CA LYS A 403 -13.81 -22.95 5.91
C LYS A 403 -13.58 -24.46 6.04
N ASN A 404 -12.32 -24.89 5.94
CA ASN A 404 -11.93 -26.28 6.12
C ASN A 404 -11.81 -26.67 7.61
N LEU A 405 -11.36 -25.76 8.47
CA LEU A 405 -11.13 -26.03 9.88
C LEU A 405 -12.41 -26.08 10.71
N ALA A 406 -13.38 -25.20 10.45
CA ALA A 406 -14.57 -25.05 11.28
C ALA A 406 -15.39 -26.36 11.44
N PRO A 407 -15.56 -27.21 10.40
CA PRO A 407 -16.20 -28.52 10.56
C PRO A 407 -15.40 -29.52 11.42
N ILE A 408 -14.07 -29.39 11.45
CA ILE A 408 -13.16 -30.31 12.15
C ILE A 408 -12.96 -29.88 13.61
N CYS A 409 -12.89 -28.57 13.85
CA CYS A 409 -12.74 -27.98 15.17
C CYS A 409 -13.81 -26.89 15.39
N PRO A 410 -15.04 -27.25 15.81
CA PRO A 410 -16.10 -26.28 16.06
C PRO A 410 -15.80 -25.29 17.19
N ARG A 411 -14.86 -25.65 18.08
CA ARG A 411 -14.39 -24.78 19.17
C ARG A 411 -13.28 -23.81 18.73
N CYS A 412 -12.78 -23.93 17.51
CA CYS A 412 -11.80 -23.03 16.94
C CYS A 412 -12.51 -21.84 16.29
N SER A 413 -12.12 -20.63 16.66
CA SER A 413 -12.57 -19.40 16.02
C SER A 413 -11.40 -18.57 15.52
N LEU A 414 -11.66 -17.74 14.52
CA LEU A 414 -10.75 -16.76 13.98
C LEU A 414 -11.25 -15.35 14.33
N ARG A 415 -10.37 -14.57 14.95
CA ARG A 415 -10.59 -13.15 15.22
C ARG A 415 -9.65 -12.31 14.35
N ILE A 416 -10.23 -11.59 13.40
CA ILE A 416 -9.51 -10.67 12.50
C ILE A 416 -9.64 -9.26 13.08
N ILE A 417 -8.52 -8.64 13.42
CA ILE A 417 -8.47 -7.29 14.01
C ILE A 417 -7.75 -6.36 13.07
N GLY A 418 -8.47 -5.35 12.60
CA GLY A 418 -7.89 -4.37 11.69
C GLY A 418 -8.92 -3.59 10.89
N ASP A 419 -8.40 -2.58 10.22
CA ASP A 419 -9.11 -1.83 9.19
C ASP A 419 -8.30 -1.90 7.89
N GLY A 420 -8.93 -1.57 6.77
CA GLY A 420 -8.29 -1.58 5.47
C GLY A 420 -9.31 -1.59 4.34
N PRO A 421 -8.84 -1.39 3.10
CA PRO A 421 -9.70 -1.29 1.92
C PRO A 421 -10.56 -2.52 1.69
N GLN A 422 -10.10 -3.72 2.09
CA GLN A 422 -10.80 -4.99 1.82
C GLN A 422 -11.75 -5.43 2.93
N LYS A 423 -11.96 -4.60 3.97
CA LYS A 423 -12.74 -5.01 5.14
C LYS A 423 -14.16 -5.45 4.81
N ILE A 424 -14.81 -4.74 3.87
CA ILE A 424 -16.20 -5.01 3.48
C ILE A 424 -16.24 -6.32 2.69
N GLN A 425 -15.40 -6.44 1.67
CA GLN A 425 -15.31 -7.60 0.78
C GLN A 425 -14.96 -8.88 1.54
N LEU A 426 -14.02 -8.81 2.51
CA LEU A 426 -13.67 -9.96 3.35
C LEU A 426 -14.83 -10.39 4.27
N LYS A 427 -15.65 -9.45 4.76
CA LYS A 427 -16.84 -9.77 5.55
C LYS A 427 -17.93 -10.41 4.69
N GLU A 428 -18.15 -9.88 3.49
CA GLU A 428 -19.08 -10.45 2.51
C GLU A 428 -18.67 -11.88 2.15
N LEU A 429 -17.39 -12.10 1.81
CA LEU A 429 -16.85 -13.43 1.53
C LEU A 429 -17.02 -14.39 2.72
N ALA A 430 -16.74 -13.93 3.94
CA ALA A 430 -16.95 -14.73 5.15
C ALA A 430 -18.44 -15.06 5.40
N ALA A 431 -19.35 -14.15 5.04
CA ALA A 431 -20.79 -14.38 5.15
C ALA A 431 -21.28 -15.38 4.09
N GLU A 432 -20.84 -15.23 2.83
CA GLU A 432 -21.12 -16.15 1.72
C GLU A 432 -20.65 -17.58 2.03
N TRP A 433 -19.51 -17.72 2.71
CA TRP A 433 -19.00 -19.02 3.16
C TRP A 433 -19.60 -19.50 4.49
N GLY A 434 -20.55 -18.77 5.09
CA GLY A 434 -21.22 -19.15 6.34
C GLY A 434 -20.32 -19.12 7.58
N LEU A 435 -19.22 -18.36 7.54
CA LEU A 435 -18.23 -18.27 8.61
C LEU A 435 -18.48 -17.10 9.56
N LEU A 436 -19.04 -16.00 9.03
CA LEU A 436 -19.21 -14.75 9.77
C LEU A 436 -20.15 -14.95 10.97
N GLY A 437 -19.66 -14.63 12.18
CA GLY A 437 -20.39 -14.80 13.43
C GLY A 437 -20.44 -16.23 13.98
N ALA A 438 -20.20 -17.24 13.15
CA ALA A 438 -20.15 -18.64 13.57
C ALA A 438 -18.74 -19.04 14.02
N SER A 439 -17.74 -18.85 13.15
CA SER A 439 -16.35 -19.20 13.39
C SER A 439 -15.37 -18.05 13.12
N VAL A 440 -15.83 -16.97 12.50
CA VAL A 440 -15.02 -15.78 12.18
C VAL A 440 -15.66 -14.51 12.75
N GLU A 441 -14.87 -13.72 13.47
CA GLU A 441 -15.24 -12.42 14.02
C GLU A 441 -14.29 -11.34 13.47
N PHE A 442 -14.84 -10.19 13.08
CA PHE A 442 -14.07 -9.01 12.66
C PHE A 442 -14.17 -7.91 13.71
N VAL A 443 -13.03 -7.44 14.19
CA VAL A 443 -12.89 -6.34 15.14
C VAL A 443 -12.21 -5.15 14.45
N ASN A 444 -12.64 -3.93 14.77
CA ASN A 444 -12.02 -2.71 14.25
C ASN A 444 -10.55 -2.58 14.68
N GLY A 445 -9.79 -1.72 14.00
CA GLY A 445 -8.41 -1.43 14.36
C GLY A 445 -8.28 -0.94 15.81
N ILE A 446 -7.35 -1.56 16.56
CA ILE A 446 -7.07 -1.19 17.95
C ILE A 446 -5.82 -0.32 17.97
N TYR A 447 -6.00 0.97 18.20
CA TYR A 447 -4.92 1.96 18.19
C TYR A 447 -4.41 2.35 19.58
N ASN A 448 -5.09 1.90 20.64
CA ASN A 448 -4.63 2.02 22.01
C ASN A 448 -3.79 0.79 22.36
N GLU A 449 -2.54 1.00 22.77
CA GLU A 449 -1.59 -0.10 22.96
C GLU A 449 -1.96 -1.01 24.14
N GLU A 450 -2.55 -0.50 25.22
CA GLU A 450 -2.98 -1.33 26.35
C GLU A 450 -4.17 -2.22 25.98
N ALA A 451 -5.11 -1.70 25.21
CA ALA A 451 -6.20 -2.48 24.64
C ALA A 451 -5.66 -3.54 23.68
N LEU A 452 -4.71 -3.19 22.82
CA LEU A 452 -4.09 -4.14 21.88
C LEU A 452 -3.39 -5.28 22.63
N VAL A 453 -2.58 -4.97 23.65
CA VAL A 453 -1.93 -5.99 24.49
C VAL A 453 -2.96 -6.89 25.17
N ARG A 454 -4.02 -6.33 25.75
CA ARG A 454 -5.10 -7.14 26.36
C ARG A 454 -5.77 -8.07 25.36
N THR A 455 -6.02 -7.59 24.14
CA THR A 455 -6.65 -8.39 23.09
C THR A 455 -5.73 -9.50 22.59
N LEU A 456 -4.45 -9.20 22.34
CA LEU A 456 -3.44 -10.19 21.95
C LEU A 456 -3.30 -11.30 23.01
N ARG A 457 -3.37 -10.94 24.30
CA ARG A 457 -3.33 -11.90 25.42
C ARG A 457 -4.52 -12.85 25.48
N GLY A 458 -5.63 -12.52 24.81
CA GLY A 458 -6.80 -13.39 24.67
C GLY A 458 -6.79 -14.24 23.40
N MET A 459 -5.73 -14.15 22.59
CA MET A 459 -5.52 -15.02 21.43
C MET A 459 -4.60 -16.16 21.81
N HIS A 460 -4.92 -17.35 21.29
CA HIS A 460 -4.15 -18.57 21.55
C HIS A 460 -3.05 -18.78 20.50
N CYS A 461 -3.24 -18.22 19.30
CA CYS A 461 -2.41 -18.47 18.13
C CYS A 461 -2.49 -17.25 17.20
N GLY A 462 -1.37 -16.65 16.78
CA GLY A 462 -1.35 -15.49 15.89
C GLY A 462 -1.09 -15.86 14.42
N SER A 463 -2.06 -15.70 13.52
CA SER A 463 -1.93 -16.04 12.11
C SER A 463 -1.42 -14.87 11.26
N THR A 464 -0.52 -15.15 10.32
CA THR A 464 -0.09 -14.24 9.25
C THR A 464 0.07 -15.01 7.95
N CYS A 465 -0.52 -14.55 6.85
CA CYS A 465 -0.47 -15.28 5.57
C CYS A 465 0.85 -15.10 4.80
N CYS A 466 1.62 -14.03 5.03
CA CYS A 466 2.90 -13.80 4.35
C CYS A 466 4.00 -14.80 4.76
N ARG A 467 3.80 -15.54 5.85
CA ARG A 467 4.58 -16.71 6.28
C ARG A 467 3.82 -17.30 7.46
N LEU A 468 3.35 -18.55 7.36
CA LEU A 468 2.92 -19.30 8.54
C LEU A 468 4.16 -19.57 9.40
N HIS A 469 4.53 -18.61 10.24
CA HIS A 469 5.52 -18.84 11.29
C HIS A 469 4.81 -19.37 12.52
N PHE A 470 4.90 -20.68 12.75
CA PHE A 470 4.73 -21.25 14.08
C PHE A 470 5.86 -22.20 14.41
N CYS A 471 6.67 -21.80 15.38
CA CYS A 471 7.31 -22.73 16.29
C CYS A 471 6.98 -22.27 17.70
N TRP A 472 5.95 -22.85 18.30
CA TRP A 472 5.79 -22.79 19.75
C TRP A 472 6.57 -23.97 20.33
N ASN A 473 7.78 -23.71 20.81
CA ASN A 473 8.58 -24.70 21.49
C ASN A 473 7.99 -24.95 22.89
N ARG A 474 7.07 -25.90 23.01
CA ARG A 474 6.89 -26.69 24.24
C ARG A 474 6.69 -28.14 23.86
N GLY A 475 7.60 -28.96 24.35
CA GLY A 475 7.70 -30.37 24.05
C GLY A 475 6.38 -31.10 24.19
N ILE A 476 6.13 -31.98 23.23
CA ILE A 476 5.22 -33.10 23.37
C ILE A 476 5.80 -33.95 24.51
N SER A 477 5.25 -33.79 25.72
CA SER A 477 5.34 -34.84 26.72
C SER A 477 4.30 -35.88 26.32
N SER A 478 4.76 -37.06 25.90
CA SER A 478 3.91 -38.23 25.78
C SER A 478 3.41 -38.63 27.17
N ARG A 479 2.12 -38.38 27.44
CA ARG A 479 1.30 -39.20 28.33
C ARG A 479 -0.08 -39.36 27.75
#